data_AF-A0A835XED5-F1
#
_entry.id   AF-A0A835XED5-F1
#
_cell.length_a   1.000
_cell.length_b   1.000
_cell.length_c   1.000
_cell.angle_alpha   90.00
_cell.angle_beta   90.00
_cell.angle_gamma   90.00
#
_symmetry.space_group_name_H-M   'P 1'
#
loop_
_entity.id
_entity.type
_entity.pdbx_description
1 polymer ?
#
loop_
_entity_poly.entity_id
_entity_poly.type
_entity_poly.pdbx_seq_one_letter_code
_entity_poly.pdbx_strand_id
1 'polypeptide(L)' 'MAEDKCVVCKGNGTIELLGSQCPFCNGTGNFTKAAESYLESHICQCIFLDRKKCPLCGKNCHHDTPNKPKILIDPS' A
#
# COMPACT_ATOMS: atom_id res chain seq x y z
N MET A 1 2.00 18.82 -17.65
CA MET A 1 1.21 18.07 -16.64
C MET A 1 2.00 16.83 -16.29
N ALA A 2 2.44 16.68 -15.04
CA ALA A 2 2.86 15.37 -14.57
C ALA A 2 1.60 14.52 -14.53
N GLU A 3 1.42 13.67 -15.54
CA GLU A 3 0.45 12.58 -15.56
C GLU A 3 0.33 11.94 -14.17
N ASP A 4 -0.77 12.21 -13.46
CA ASP A 4 -0.98 11.70 -12.11
C ASP A 4 -0.93 10.17 -12.17
N LYS A 5 0.14 9.59 -11.62
CA LYS A 5 0.36 8.14 -11.61
C LYS A 5 -0.41 7.52 -10.46
N CYS A 6 -0.84 6.27 -10.65
CA CYS A 6 -1.44 5.48 -9.58
C CYS A 6 -0.48 5.41 -8.39
N VAL A 7 -0.90 5.88 -7.23
CA VAL A 7 -0.05 5.94 -6.03
C VAL A 7 0.26 4.56 -5.45
N VAL A 8 -0.52 3.53 -5.82
CA VAL A 8 -0.32 2.15 -5.37
C VAL A 8 0.69 1.40 -6.25
N CYS A 9 0.49 1.38 -7.57
CA CYS A 9 1.41 0.70 -8.50
C CYS A 9 2.50 1.62 -9.09
N LYS A 10 2.52 2.89 -8.69
CA LYS A 10 3.50 3.91 -9.14
C LYS A 10 3.55 4.10 -10.66
N GLY A 11 2.45 3.85 -11.34
CA GLY A 11 2.35 3.91 -12.80
C GLY A 11 2.60 2.60 -13.54
N ASN A 12 2.95 1.51 -12.84
CA ASN A 12 3.33 0.26 -13.50
C ASN A 12 2.14 -0.56 -14.05
N GLY A 13 0.91 -0.22 -13.64
CA GLY A 13 -0.30 -1.00 -13.97
C GLY A 13 -0.41 -2.35 -13.25
N THR A 14 0.66 -2.85 -12.63
CA THR A 14 0.69 -4.12 -11.89
C THR A 14 1.17 -3.95 -10.45
N ILE A 15 0.74 -4.83 -9.55
CA ILE A 15 1.27 -4.90 -8.19
C ILE A 15 2.48 -5.85 -8.21
N GLU A 16 3.67 -5.30 -8.00
CA GLU A 16 4.94 -6.04 -8.07
C GLU A 16 4.95 -7.30 -7.17
N LEU A 17 4.36 -7.20 -5.97
CA LEU A 17 4.25 -8.31 -5.02
C LEU A 17 3.41 -9.50 -5.52
N LEU A 18 2.45 -9.24 -6.41
CA LEU A 18 1.48 -10.24 -6.86
C LEU A 18 1.67 -10.61 -8.34
N GLY A 19 2.40 -9.80 -9.11
CA GLY A 19 2.46 -9.91 -10.57
C GLY A 19 1.13 -9.62 -11.29
N SER A 20 0.09 -9.25 -10.54
CA SER A 20 -1.28 -9.08 -11.03
C SER A 20 -1.58 -7.64 -11.40
N GLN A 21 -2.59 -7.46 -12.25
CA GLN A 21 -3.13 -6.13 -12.57
C GLN A 21 -3.51 -5.38 -11.29
N CYS A 22 -3.11 -4.11 -11.22
CA CYS A 22 -3.43 -3.25 -10.09
C CYS A 22 -4.95 -3.02 -10.02
N PRO A 23 -5.63 -3.49 -8.95
CA PRO A 23 -7.08 -3.37 -8.85
C PRO A 23 -7.54 -1.93 -8.62
N PHE A 24 -6.65 -1.07 -8.11
CA PHE A 24 -6.98 0.32 -7.79
C PHE A 24 -6.97 1.24 -9.01
N CYS A 25 -6.14 0.94 -10.02
CA CYS A 25 -6.13 1.66 -11.29
C CYS A 25 -6.57 0.80 -12.48
N ASN A 26 -7.05 -0.42 -12.26
CA ASN A 26 -7.46 -1.36 -13.30
C ASN A 26 -6.40 -1.54 -14.41
N GLY A 27 -5.12 -1.61 -14.03
CA GLY A 27 -4.04 -1.79 -15.01
C GLY A 27 -3.58 -0.55 -15.75
N THR A 28 -4.31 0.56 -15.66
CA THR A 28 -4.00 1.78 -16.43
C THR A 28 -2.71 2.46 -16.01
N GLY A 29 -2.31 2.29 -14.75
CA GLY A 29 -1.19 3.06 -14.17
C GLY A 29 -1.54 4.52 -13.86
N ASN A 30 -2.73 4.99 -14.21
CA ASN A 30 -3.19 6.34 -13.91
C ASN A 30 -3.70 6.45 -12.48
N PHE A 31 -3.62 7.67 -11.95
CA PHE A 31 -4.19 8.03 -10.67
C PHE A 31 -5.69 7.78 -10.65
N THR A 32 -6.15 7.27 -9.51
CA THR A 32 -7.56 7.11 -9.20
C THR A 32 -7.78 7.51 -7.76
N LYS A 33 -8.97 8.05 -7.46
CA LYS A 33 -9.38 8.31 -6.08
C LYS A 33 -9.38 7.04 -5.23
N ALA A 34 -9.68 5.88 -5.83
CA ALA A 34 -9.61 4.60 -5.14
C ALA A 34 -8.19 4.25 -4.67
N ALA A 35 -7.17 4.51 -5.51
CA ALA A 35 -5.77 4.31 -5.15
C ALA A 35 -5.34 5.27 -4.03
N GLU A 36 -5.78 6.53 -4.10
CA GLU A 36 -5.55 7.54 -3.07
C GLU A 36 -6.17 7.14 -1.72
N SER A 37 -7.48 6.86 -1.68
CA SER A 37 -8.18 6.46 -0.45
C SER A 37 -7.62 5.17 0.15
N TYR A 38 -7.20 4.20 -0.68
CA TYR A 38 -6.51 3.03 -0.18
C TYR A 38 -5.21 3.40 0.53
N LEU A 39 -4.39 4.29 -0.06
CA LEU A 39 -3.12 4.68 0.53
C LEU A 39 -3.29 5.48 1.83
N GLU A 40 -4.36 6.26 1.97
CA GLU A 40 -4.67 6.97 3.21
C GLU A 40 -5.06 6.03 4.36
N SER A 41 -5.82 4.97 4.05
CA SER A 41 -6.38 4.04 5.05
C SER A 41 -5.77 2.63 5.01
N HIS A 42 -4.62 2.45 4.37
CA HIS A 42 -4.06 1.13 4.11
C HIS A 42 -3.81 0.32 5.38
N ILE A 43 -4.05 -0.99 5.28
CA ILE A 43 -3.65 -1.93 6.32
C ILE A 43 -2.13 -2.07 6.23
N CYS A 44 -1.44 -1.81 7.35
CA CYS A 44 0.01 -1.85 7.41
C CYS A 44 0.50 -3.30 7.24
N GLN A 45 1.29 -3.57 6.20
CA GLN A 45 1.93 -4.87 5.98
C GLN A 45 3.25 -5.02 6.75
N CYS A 46 3.65 -4.02 7.54
CA CYS A 46 4.91 -4.06 8.32
C CYS A 46 4.83 -4.96 9.56
N ILE A 47 3.72 -5.67 9.79
CA ILE A 47 3.55 -6.60 10.92
C ILE A 47 4.66 -7.67 10.98
N PHE A 48 5.26 -8.02 9.85
CA PHE A 48 6.30 -9.06 9.78
C PHE A 48 7.73 -8.52 9.60
N LEU A 49 7.92 -7.21 9.45
CA LEU A 49 9.23 -6.65 9.08
C LEU A 49 9.47 -5.36 9.87
N ASP A 50 10.51 -5.35 10.72
CA ASP A 50 11.00 -4.16 11.45
C ASP A 50 11.61 -3.14 10.46
N ARG A 51 10.76 -2.54 9.62
CA ARG A 51 11.18 -1.55 8.64
C ARG A 51 11.08 -0.17 9.26
N LYS A 52 12.03 0.71 8.91
CA LYS A 52 11.95 2.14 9.22
C LYS A 52 10.98 2.89 8.31
N LYS A 53 10.73 2.38 7.09
CA LYS A 53 9.84 2.98 6.08
C LYS A 53 8.80 1.99 5.57
N CYS A 54 7.56 2.46 5.43
CA CYS A 54 6.45 1.66 4.92
C CYS A 54 6.64 1.39 3.41
N PRO A 55 6.55 0.13 2.95
CA PRO A 55 6.69 -0.21 1.53
C PRO A 55 5.51 0.28 0.67
N LEU A 56 4.35 0.55 1.29
CA LEU A 56 3.16 1.02 0.59
C LEU A 56 3.17 2.53 0.37
N CYS A 57 3.34 3.32 1.44
CA CYS A 57 3.26 4.78 1.38
C CYS A 57 4.62 5.50 1.41
N GLY A 58 5.72 4.80 1.66
CA GLY A 58 7.08 5.36 1.70
C GLY A 58 7.40 6.24 2.92
N LYS A 59 6.39 6.57 3.74
CA LYS A 59 6.56 7.33 5.00
C LYS A 59 7.26 6.47 6.06
N ASN A 60 7.74 7.10 7.13
CA ASN A 60 8.23 6.37 8.30
C ASN A 60 7.12 5.45 8.84
N CYS A 61 7.52 4.26 9.30
CA CYS A 61 6.57 3.29 9.80
C CYS A 61 5.77 3.87 10.98
N HIS A 62 4.45 3.80 10.86
CA HIS A 62 3.48 4.37 11.79
C HIS A 62 2.70 3.22 12.45
N HIS A 63 3.37 2.45 13.30
CA HIS A 63 2.80 1.25 13.94
C HIS A 63 1.67 1.56 14.95
N ASP A 64 1.50 2.84 15.30
CA ASP A 64 0.48 3.36 16.22
C ASP A 64 -0.84 3.79 15.55
N THR A 65 -1.15 3.29 14.34
CA THR A 65 -2.44 3.62 13.71
C THR A 65 -3.61 2.79 14.28
N PRO A 66 -4.83 3.35 14.35
CA PRO A 66 -6.02 2.66 14.86
C PRO A 66 -6.41 1.40 14.05
N ASN A 67 -5.88 1.28 12.83
CA ASN A 67 -6.07 0.16 11.92
C ASN A 67 -5.00 -0.95 12.07
N LYS A 68 -4.30 -1.01 13.21
CA LYS A 68 -3.43 -2.13 13.57
C LYS A 68 -4.26 -3.41 13.53
N PRO A 69 -3.98 -4.38 12.62
CA PRO A 69 -4.56 -5.69 12.76
C PRO A 69 -4.12 -6.24 14.13
N LYS A 70 -5.06 -6.42 15.06
CA LYS A 70 -4.83 -7.05 16.37
C LYS A 70 -4.59 -8.56 16.22
N ILE A 71 -3.83 -8.98 15.21
CA ILE A 71 -3.44 -10.38 15.08
C ILE A 71 -2.21 -10.54 15.99
N LEU A 72 -2.48 -10.78 17.27
CA LEU A 72 -1.55 -11.54 18.11
C LEU A 72 -1.43 -12.91 17.45
N ILE A 73 -0.33 -13.16 16.73
CA ILE A 73 0.08 -14.54 16.49
C ILE A 73 0.73 -14.95 17.80
N ASP A 74 -0.05 -15.61 18.64
CA ASP A 74 0.43 -16.27 19.86
C ASP A 74 1.51 -17.28 19.45
N PRO A 75 2.76 -17.17 19.94
CA PRO A 75 3.74 -18.20 19.72
C PRO A 75 3.38 -19.39 20.61
N SER A 76 2.67 -20.36 20.02
CA SER A 76 2.48 -21.69 20.61
C SER A 76 3.81 -22.43 20.76
#